data_AF-R6Y3X7-F1
#
_entry.id   AF-R6Y3X7-F1
#
_cell.length_a   1.000
_cell.length_b   1.000
_cell.length_c   1.000
_cell.angle_alpha   90.00
_cell.angle_beta   90.00
_cell.angle_gamma   90.00
#
_symmetry.space_group_name_H-M   'P 1'
#
loop_
_entity.id
_entity.type
_entity.pdbx_description
1 polymer ?
#
loop_
_entity_poly.entity_id
_entity_poly.type
_entity_poly.pdbx_seq_one_letter_code
_entity_poly.pdbx_strand_id
1 'polypeptide(L)'
;MPPEHQKYLTYNADEFSRWAMSVGPMTEKVAEHFLKSGKAVEQGYKACAGLTKLEQRYGKQRLEAACGKTLAYSTAPSLRTIASILKNGLDKPDKAESQLSQSKANSYGITRGAAYFRKGGDR
;
A
#
# COMPACT_ATOMS: atom_id res chain seq x y z
N MET A 1 -4.47 -18.21 -17.55
CA MET A 1 -3.42 -18.37 -16.51
C MET A 1 -3.15 -19.85 -16.34
N PRO A 2 -1.90 -20.31 -16.39
CA PRO A 2 -1.59 -21.73 -16.21
C PRO A 2 -1.85 -22.17 -14.75
N PRO A 3 -2.33 -23.41 -14.53
CA PRO A 3 -2.77 -23.91 -13.22
C PRO A 3 -1.63 -24.13 -12.22
N GLU A 4 -0.40 -24.32 -12.70
CA GLU A 4 0.75 -24.49 -11.81
C GLU A 4 1.06 -23.22 -11.01
N HIS A 5 0.91 -22.05 -11.62
CA HIS A 5 1.10 -20.78 -10.93
C HIS A 5 0.12 -20.60 -9.76
N GLN A 6 -1.12 -21.09 -9.88
CA GLN A 6 -2.11 -20.97 -8.82
C GLN A 6 -1.70 -21.75 -7.57
N LYS A 7 -1.16 -22.97 -7.71
CA LYS A 7 -0.71 -23.80 -6.59
C LYS A 7 0.49 -23.18 -5.86
N TYR A 8 1.47 -22.64 -6.60
CA TYR A 8 2.62 -21.94 -6.01
C TYR A 8 2.21 -20.65 -5.27
N LEU A 9 1.19 -19.96 -5.78
CA LEU A 9 0.63 -18.77 -5.15
C LEU A 9 -0.14 -19.11 -3.88
N THR A 10 -0.88 -20.22 -3.85
CA THR A 10 -1.57 -20.69 -2.65
C THR A 10 -0.59 -21.03 -1.52
N TYR A 11 0.50 -21.73 -1.83
CA TYR A 11 1.52 -22.08 -0.85
C TYR A 11 2.19 -20.83 -0.25
N ASN A 12 2.52 -19.85 -1.10
CA ASN A 12 3.06 -18.56 -0.65
C ASN A 12 2.06 -17.72 0.16
N ALA A 13 0.78 -17.75 -0.19
CA ALA A 13 -0.26 -17.02 0.54
C ALA A 13 -0.43 -17.55 1.96
N ASP A 14 -0.37 -18.87 2.14
CA ASP A 14 -0.46 -19.52 3.44
C ASP A 14 0.76 -19.20 4.33
N GLU A 15 1.97 -19.24 3.76
CA GLU A 15 3.19 -18.81 4.44
C GLU A 15 3.13 -17.33 4.85
N PHE A 16 2.62 -16.47 3.97
CA PHE A 16 2.41 -15.06 4.28
C PHE A 16 1.38 -14.85 5.38
N SER A 17 0.29 -15.63 5.39
CA SER A 17 -0.72 -15.58 6.43
C SER A 17 -0.13 -15.97 7.79
N ARG A 18 0.66 -17.05 7.83
CA ARG A 18 1.38 -17.49 9.05
C ARG A 18 2.37 -16.46 9.55
N TRP A 19 3.14 -15.85 8.65
CA TRP A 19 4.02 -14.74 9.03
C TRP A 19 3.22 -13.55 9.54
N ALA A 20 2.13 -13.16 8.88
CA ALA A 20 1.31 -12.03 9.28
C ALA A 20 0.67 -12.25 10.65
N MET A 21 0.21 -13.47 10.96
CA MET A 21 -0.24 -13.86 12.30
C MET A 21 0.87 -13.72 13.35
N SER A 22 2.13 -14.06 13.00
CA SER A 22 3.28 -13.87 13.90
C SER A 22 3.61 -12.40 14.17
N VAL A 23 3.22 -11.49 13.27
CA VAL A 23 3.34 -10.04 13.48
C VAL A 23 2.17 -9.51 14.31
N GLY A 24 0.93 -9.85 13.93
CA GLY A 24 -0.28 -9.48 14.66
C GLY A 24 -1.56 -9.42 13.80
N PRO A 25 -2.75 -9.38 14.42
CA PRO A 25 -4.06 -9.45 13.76
C PRO A 25 -4.33 -8.31 12.75
N MET A 26 -3.79 -7.11 12.98
CA MET A 26 -3.98 -6.01 12.03
C MET A 26 -3.16 -6.19 10.76
N THR A 27 -1.97 -6.80 10.87
CA THR A 27 -1.10 -7.12 9.75
C THR A 27 -1.71 -8.22 8.88
N GLU A 28 -2.33 -9.23 9.51
CA GLU A 28 -3.07 -10.30 8.82
C GLU A 28 -4.19 -9.74 7.95
N LYS A 29 -5.06 -8.87 8.49
CA LYS A 29 -6.15 -8.24 7.73
C LYS A 29 -5.64 -7.46 6.51
N VAL A 30 -4.52 -6.76 6.67
CA VAL A 30 -3.89 -6.02 5.58
C VAL A 30 -3.32 -6.96 4.52
N ALA A 31 -2.63 -8.03 4.92
CA ALA A 31 -2.09 -9.03 4.00
C ALA A 31 -3.21 -9.73 3.22
N GLU A 32 -4.29 -10.11 3.91
CA GLU A 32 -5.47 -10.71 3.29
C GLU A 32 -6.11 -9.74 2.29
N HIS A 33 -6.22 -8.46 2.66
CA HIS A 33 -6.73 -7.43 1.76
C HIS A 33 -5.85 -7.27 0.51
N PHE A 34 -4.52 -7.34 0.61
CA PHE A 34 -3.64 -7.28 -0.56
C PHE A 34 -3.79 -8.49 -1.48
N LEU A 35 -3.99 -9.67 -0.92
CA LEU A 35 -4.21 -10.90 -1.68
C LEU A 35 -5.59 -10.89 -2.37
N LYS A 36 -6.64 -10.41 -1.69
CA LYS A 36 -8.01 -10.34 -2.23
C LYS A 36 -8.22 -9.16 -3.20
N SER A 37 -7.60 -8.01 -2.96
CA SER A 37 -7.80 -6.77 -3.73
C SER A 37 -6.90 -6.66 -4.97
N GLY A 38 -5.92 -7.54 -5.15
CA GLY A 38 -5.01 -7.52 -6.29
C GLY A 38 -5.70 -7.90 -7.59
N LYS A 39 -5.95 -6.93 -8.49
CA LYS A 39 -6.39 -7.18 -9.88
C LYS A 39 -5.45 -8.11 -10.65
N ALA A 40 -4.19 -8.21 -10.21
CA ALA A 40 -3.22 -9.18 -10.66
C ALA A 40 -2.53 -9.77 -9.42
N VAL A 41 -2.44 -11.09 -9.34
CA VAL A 41 -1.88 -11.79 -8.17
C VAL A 41 -0.44 -11.35 -7.86
N GLU A 42 0.33 -11.02 -8.90
CA GLU A 42 1.70 -10.52 -8.79
C GLU A 42 1.81 -9.20 -8.01
N GLN A 43 0.78 -8.35 -8.06
CA GLN A 43 0.73 -7.09 -7.29
C GLN A 43 0.47 -7.35 -5.80
N GLY A 44 -0.41 -8.31 -5.48
CA GLY A 44 -0.63 -8.74 -4.10
C GLY A 44 0.65 -9.28 -3.48
N TYR A 45 1.37 -10.14 -4.21
CA TYR A 45 2.64 -10.69 -3.73
C TYR A 45 3.73 -9.62 -3.55
N LYS A 46 3.88 -8.69 -4.49
CA LYS A 46 4.82 -7.55 -4.34
C LYS A 46 4.47 -6.70 -3.12
N ALA A 47 3.19 -6.49 -2.83
CA ALA A 47 2.74 -5.77 -1.65
C ALA A 47 3.10 -6.51 -0.35
N CYS A 48 2.84 -7.81 -0.30
CA CYS A 48 3.20 -8.69 0.83
C CYS A 48 4.72 -8.69 1.09
N ALA A 49 5.54 -8.85 0.05
CA ALA A 49 7.00 -8.77 0.16
C ALA A 49 7.51 -7.39 0.64
N GLY A 50 6.81 -6.33 0.25
CA GLY A 50 7.07 -4.98 0.76
C GLY A 50 6.76 -4.87 2.26
N LEU A 51 5.70 -5.53 2.73
CA LEU A 51 5.32 -5.58 4.13
C LEU A 51 6.40 -6.26 4.99
N THR A 52 6.92 -7.40 4.52
CA THR A 52 8.01 -8.13 5.21
C THR A 52 9.27 -7.27 5.33
N LYS A 53 9.62 -6.51 4.27
CA LYS A 53 10.75 -5.57 4.33
C LYS A 53 10.53 -4.44 5.34
N LEU A 54 9.29 -3.96 5.48
CA LEU A 54 8.96 -2.93 6.48
C LEU A 54 9.06 -3.49 7.90
N GLU A 55 8.62 -4.73 8.12
CA GLU A 55 8.78 -5.43 9.40
C GLU A 55 10.26 -5.56 9.78
N GLN A 56 11.11 -6.02 8.87
CA GLN A 56 12.56 -6.14 9.13
C GLN A 56 13.23 -4.80 9.45
N ARG A 57 12.75 -3.70 8.85
CA ARG A 57 13.32 -2.36 9.06
C ARG A 57 12.84 -1.69 10.34
N TYR A 58 11.55 -1.82 10.67
CA TYR A 58 10.92 -1.04 11.75
C TYR A 58 10.50 -1.89 12.96
N GLY A 59 10.49 -3.21 12.82
CA GLY A 59 10.04 -4.17 13.82
C GLY A 59 8.55 -4.49 13.74
N LYS A 60 8.18 -5.65 14.30
CA LYS A 60 6.81 -6.19 14.32
C LYS A 60 5.82 -5.24 14.98
N GLN A 61 6.17 -4.71 16.15
CA GLN A 61 5.27 -3.86 16.96
C GLN A 61 4.91 -2.55 16.25
N ARG A 62 5.88 -1.92 15.56
CA ARG A 62 5.62 -0.69 14.80
C ARG A 62 4.81 -0.96 13.54
N LEU A 63 5.08 -2.08 12.86
CA LEU A 63 4.32 -2.48 11.68
C LEU A 63 2.84 -2.73 12.02
N GLU A 64 2.58 -3.44 13.12
CA GLU A 64 1.22 -3.72 13.57
C GLU A 64 0.46 -2.42 13.91
N ALA A 65 1.08 -1.51 14.66
CA ALA A 65 0.49 -0.20 14.96
C ALA A 65 0.17 0.61 13.68
N ALA A 66 1.06 0.59 12.69
CA ALA A 66 0.85 1.27 11.42
C ALA A 66 -0.27 0.62 10.58
N CYS A 67 -0.36 -0.71 10.56
CA CYS A 67 -1.46 -1.44 9.91
C CYS A 67 -2.79 -1.13 10.60
N GLY A 68 -2.80 -1.11 11.94
CA GLY A 68 -3.96 -0.75 12.75
C GLY A 68 -4.51 0.63 12.42
N LYS A 69 -3.63 1.64 12.36
CA LYS A 69 -4.01 3.00 11.94
C LYS A 69 -4.51 3.04 10.51
N THR A 70 -3.82 2.37 9.59
CA THR A 70 -4.23 2.36 8.18
C THR A 70 -5.67 1.85 8.03
N LEU A 71 -6.03 0.78 8.75
CA LEU A 71 -7.38 0.22 8.75
C LEU A 71 -8.41 1.11 9.46
N ALA A 72 -8.01 1.87 10.48
CA ALA A 72 -8.91 2.78 11.19
C ALA A 72 -9.31 4.00 10.35
N TYR A 73 -8.39 4.53 9.52
CA TYR A 73 -8.61 5.76 8.75
C TYR A 73 -8.95 5.51 7.27
N SER A 74 -8.58 4.37 6.71
CA SER A 74 -8.80 4.06 5.29
C SER A 74 -9.36 2.66 5.12
N THR A 75 -10.47 2.57 4.39
CA THR A 75 -11.09 1.30 3.99
C THR A 75 -10.23 0.52 2.99
N ALA A 76 -9.31 1.21 2.29
CA ALA A 76 -8.37 0.61 1.36
C ALA A 76 -6.93 0.75 1.88
N PRO A 77 -6.40 -0.26 2.60
CA PRO A 77 -5.01 -0.26 3.02
C PRO A 77 -4.07 -0.40 1.81
N SER A 78 -3.05 0.47 1.74
CA SER A 78 -2.02 0.42 0.68
C SER A 78 -0.62 0.37 1.29
N LEU A 79 0.29 -0.39 0.67
CA LEU A 79 1.68 -0.51 1.14
C LEU A 79 2.34 0.86 1.27
N ARG A 80 2.02 1.77 0.35
CA ARG A 80 2.53 3.14 0.35
C ARG A 80 2.04 3.93 1.56
N THR A 81 0.77 3.77 1.96
CA THR A 81 0.22 4.42 3.15
C THR A 81 0.93 3.92 4.40
N ILE A 82 1.09 2.60 4.53
CA ILE A 82 1.77 1.96 5.68
C ILE A 82 3.22 2.42 5.76
N ALA A 83 3.95 2.40 4.63
CA ALA A 83 5.32 2.88 4.56
C ALA A 83 5.45 4.37 4.95
N SER A 84 4.47 5.20 4.56
CA SER A 84 4.44 6.61 4.93
C SER A 84 4.23 6.81 6.44
N ILE A 85 3.30 6.06 7.05
CA ILE A 85 3.03 6.08 8.49
C ILE A 85 4.29 5.70 9.27
N LEU A 86 4.96 4.61 8.88
CA LEU A 86 6.20 4.15 9.50
C LEU A 86 7.35 5.14 9.34
N LYS A 87 7.50 5.73 8.15
CA LYS A 87 8.54 6.72 7.86
C LYS A 87 8.36 7.99 8.68
N ASN A 88 7.13 8.47 8.82
CA ASN A 88 6.82 9.70 9.55
C ASN A 88 6.69 9.48 11.07
N GLY A 89 6.82 8.23 11.55
CA GLY A 89 6.63 7.91 12.96
C GLY A 89 5.20 8.14 13.45
N LEU A 90 4.23 8.13 12.52
CA LEU A 90 2.81 8.33 12.81
C LEU A 90 2.20 7.10 13.47
N ASP A 91 2.96 6.04 13.75
CA ASP A 91 2.56 4.95 14.64
C ASP A 91 2.26 5.46 16.06
N LYS A 92 2.85 6.59 16.47
CA LYS A 92 2.59 7.23 17.77
C LYS A 92 1.32 8.10 17.72
N PRO A 93 0.45 8.06 18.74
CA PRO A 93 -0.86 8.74 18.74
C PRO A 93 -0.75 10.27 18.62
N ASP A 94 0.33 10.86 19.11
CA ASP A 94 0.47 12.31 19.27
C ASP A 94 0.58 13.13 17.96
N LYS A 95 0.93 12.49 16.84
CA LYS A 95 1.34 13.20 15.61
C LYS A 95 0.41 12.99 14.41
N ALA A 96 -0.66 12.22 14.60
CA ALA A 96 -1.39 11.55 13.51
C ALA A 96 -2.42 12.42 12.75
N GLU A 97 -2.86 13.55 13.30
CA GLU A 97 -4.01 14.28 12.74
C GLU A 97 -3.72 15.13 11.48
N SER A 98 -2.46 15.39 11.13
CA SER A 98 -2.15 16.48 10.18
C SER A 98 -1.55 16.09 8.83
N GLN A 99 -1.22 14.83 8.54
CA GLN A 99 -0.32 14.53 7.39
C GLN A 99 -0.74 13.42 6.39
N LEU A 100 -1.87 12.73 6.56
CA LEU A 100 -2.24 11.60 5.68
C LEU A 100 -3.11 11.97 4.48
N SER A 101 -3.49 13.24 4.31
CA SER A 101 -4.21 13.79 3.15
C SER A 101 -3.33 13.95 1.89
N GLN A 102 -2.28 13.14 1.74
CA GLN A 102 -1.53 12.99 0.49
C GLN A 102 -1.79 11.63 -0.14
N SER A 103 -3.08 11.29 -0.35
CA SER A 103 -3.42 10.52 -1.52
C SER A 103 -2.91 11.30 -2.72
N LYS A 104 -1.81 10.81 -3.31
CA LYS A 104 -1.21 11.34 -4.54
C LYS A 104 -2.23 11.13 -5.65
N ALA A 105 -3.27 11.97 -5.70
CA ALA A 105 -3.97 12.26 -6.92
C ALA A 105 -2.89 12.80 -7.84
N ASN A 106 -2.47 11.97 -8.77
CA ASN A 106 -1.52 12.32 -9.80
C ASN A 106 -2.23 13.30 -10.74
N SER A 107 -2.50 14.51 -10.28
CA SER A 107 -3.10 15.58 -11.06
C SER A 107 -2.02 16.27 -11.86
N TYR A 108 -1.30 15.51 -12.70
CA TYR A 108 -0.68 16.10 -13.89
C TYR A 108 -1.79 16.34 -14.92
N GLY A 109 -2.73 17.23 -14.60
CA GLY A 109 -3.61 17.81 -15.59
C GLY A 109 -2.77 18.76 -16.42
N ILE A 110 -2.19 18.30 -17.53
CA ILE A 110 -1.60 19.21 -18.52
C ILE A 110 -2.76 19.88 -19.24
N THR A 111 -3.42 20.83 -18.57
CA THR A 111 -4.37 21.72 -19.22
C THR A 111 -3.53 22.74 -19.97
N ARG A 112 -3.25 22.48 -21.26
CA ARG A 112 -2.69 23.51 -22.14
C ARG A 112 -3.76 24.58 -22.33
N GLY A 113 -3.57 25.73 -21.69
CA GLY A 113 -4.49 26.86 -21.81
C GLY A 113 -4.66 27.29 -23.27
N ALA A 114 -5.81 27.93 -23.57
CA ALA A 114 -6.18 28.38 -24.92
C ALA A 114 -5.11 29.28 -25.62
N ALA A 115 -4.14 29.80 -24.87
CA ALA A 115 -2.98 30.51 -25.41
C ALA A 115 -2.08 29.64 -26.32
N TYR A 116 -2.10 28.31 -26.19
CA TYR A 116 -1.28 27.41 -27.02
C TYR A 116 -1.71 27.39 -28.50
N PHE A 117 -2.98 27.66 -28.79
CA PHE A 117 -3.50 27.66 -30.17
C PHE A 117 -3.46 29.03 -30.86
N ARG A 118 -3.08 30.12 -30.16
CA ARG A 118 -3.08 31.46 -30.76
C ARG A 118 -1.84 31.80 -31.60
N LYS A 119 -0.81 30.95 -31.62
CA LYS A 119 0.42 31.24 -32.38
C LYS A 119 0.80 30.07 -33.30
N GLY A 120 -0.05 29.84 -34.30
CA GLY A 120 0.16 28.78 -35.29
C GLY A 120 -0.70 28.98 -36.52
N GLY A 121 -0.62 30.14 -37.16
CA GLY A 121 -1.34 30.41 -38.40
C GLY A 121 -1.05 31.79 -38.97
N ASP A 122 0.18 32.01 -39.42
CA ASP A 122 0.45 33.01 -40.46
C ASP A 122 1.30 32.30 -41.52
N ARG A 123 0.69 32.13 -42.70
CA ARG A 123 1.31 31.68 -43.94
C ARG A 123 1.54 32.92 -44.79
#